data_AF-A0A379WI99-F1
#
_entry.id   AF-A0A379WI99-F1
#
_cell.length_a   1.000
_cell.length_b   1.000
_cell.length_c   1.000
_cell.angle_alpha   90.00
_cell.angle_beta   90.00
_cell.angle_gamma   90.00
#
_symmetry.space_group_name_H-M   'P 1'
#
loop_
_entity.id
_entity.type
_entity.pdbx_description
1 polymer ?
#
loop_
_entity_poly.entity_id
_entity_poly.type
_entity_poly.pdbx_seq_one_letter_code
_entity_poly.pdbx_strand_id
1 'polypeptide(L)'
;MVFTDREREPEDQFGLMLLACSDLLARGDNVAANRLLEAHLLPWGFRYLELLQRNTVSAFYARLAVVATCYLQDVQQQQGLQPENKRLFF
;
A
#
# COMPACT_ATOMS: atom_id res chain seq x y z
N MET A 1 17.11 -5.96 10.48
CA MET A 1 16.06 -5.84 11.51
C MET A 1 15.30 -7.17 11.52
N VAL A 2 15.36 -7.93 12.62
CA VAL A 2 14.66 -9.23 12.73
C VAL A 2 13.32 -8.96 13.39
N PHE A 3 12.24 -9.13 12.63
CA PHE A 3 10.87 -8.90 13.07
C PHE A 3 10.34 -10.18 13.72
N THR A 4 10.36 -10.30 15.05
CA THR A 4 10.09 -11.56 15.76
C THR A 4 8.63 -11.78 16.18
N ASP A 5 7.75 -10.78 16.13
CA ASP A 5 6.32 -10.91 16.47
C ASP A 5 5.39 -11.15 15.24
N ARG A 6 5.96 -11.35 14.05
CA ARG A 6 5.23 -11.42 12.77
C ARG A 6 4.48 -12.73 12.48
N GLU A 7 4.64 -13.79 13.28
CA GLU A 7 4.07 -15.11 12.93
C GLU A 7 2.53 -15.16 12.89
N ARG A 8 1.82 -14.07 13.25
CA ARG A 8 0.35 -14.02 13.29
C ARG A 8 -0.30 -12.87 12.51
N GLU A 9 0.47 -11.91 12.00
CA GLU A 9 -0.11 -10.78 11.25
C GLU A 9 -0.04 -11.10 9.75
N PRO A 10 -1.14 -10.94 8.99
CA PRO A 10 -1.14 -11.30 7.59
C PRO A 10 -0.22 -10.35 6.81
N GLU A 11 0.56 -10.92 5.89
CA GLU A 11 1.60 -10.22 5.13
C GLU A 11 1.05 -9.10 4.24
N ASP A 12 -0.25 -9.14 3.94
CA ASP A 12 -0.98 -8.18 3.13
C ASP A 12 -1.52 -6.97 3.93
N GLN A 13 -1.14 -6.83 5.20
CA GLN A 13 -1.43 -5.61 5.95
C GLN A 13 -0.82 -4.39 5.22
N PHE A 14 -1.67 -3.41 4.89
CA PHE A 14 -1.31 -2.22 4.10
C PHE A 14 0.01 -1.55 4.54
N GLY A 15 0.20 -1.34 5.84
CA GLY A 15 1.41 -0.74 6.39
C GLY A 15 2.66 -1.60 6.23
N LEU A 16 2.56 -2.93 6.36
CA LEU A 16 3.69 -3.84 6.15
C LEU A 16 4.09 -3.90 4.69
N MET A 17 3.14 -3.80 3.77
CA MET A 17 3.45 -3.74 2.33
C MET A 17 4.20 -2.46 1.98
N LEU A 18 3.82 -1.31 2.55
CA LEU A 18 4.58 -0.06 2.38
C LEU A 18 5.99 -0.16 2.98
N LEU A 19 6.12 -0.80 4.15
CA LEU A 19 7.43 -1.04 4.75
C LEU A 19 8.30 -1.94 3.87
N ALA A 20 7.74 -3.03 3.33
CA ALA A 20 8.43 -3.92 2.41
C ALA A 20 8.86 -3.19 1.13
N CYS A 21 7.98 -2.34 0.58
CA CYS A 21 8.32 -1.48 -0.56
C CYS A 21 9.53 -0.58 -0.25
N SER A 22 9.55 0.04 0.94
CA SER A 22 10.67 0.90 1.35
C SER A 22 12.00 0.15 1.47
N ASP A 23 11.96 -1.10 1.98
CA ASP A 23 13.15 -1.94 2.12
C ASP A 23 13.68 -2.40 0.75
N LEU A 24 12.78 -2.73 -0.19
CA LEU A 24 13.16 -3.06 -1.57
C LEU A 24 13.82 -1.87 -2.27
N LEU A 25 13.25 -0.68 -2.15
CA LEU A 25 13.82 0.55 -2.70
C LEU A 25 15.18 0.88 -2.07
N ALA A 26 15.32 0.72 -0.75
CA ALA A 26 16.59 0.95 -0.04
C ALA A 26 17.71 0.01 -0.52
N ARG A 27 17.36 -1.20 -0.98
CA ARG A 27 18.29 -2.17 -1.58
C ARG A 27 18.55 -1.92 -3.07
N GLY A 28 17.89 -0.95 -3.68
CA GLY A 28 17.97 -0.63 -5.11
C GLY A 28 17.15 -1.56 -6.00
N ASP A 29 16.29 -2.41 -5.43
CA ASP A 29 15.47 -3.36 -6.19
C ASP A 29 14.13 -2.71 -6.62
N ASN A 30 14.24 -1.77 -7.55
CA ASN A 30 13.10 -1.03 -8.09
C ASN A 30 12.09 -1.95 -8.82
N VAL A 31 12.58 -3.05 -9.42
CA VAL A 31 11.72 -4.01 -10.13
C VAL A 31 10.81 -4.75 -9.15
N ALA A 32 11.38 -5.26 -8.05
CA ALA A 32 10.58 -5.90 -7.01
C ALA A 32 9.63 -4.92 -6.32
N ALA A 33 10.07 -3.68 -6.06
CA ALA A 33 9.22 -2.65 -5.48
C ALA A 33 8.01 -2.33 -6.38
N ASN A 34 8.24 -2.11 -7.68
CA ASN A 34 7.16 -1.85 -8.63
C ASN A 34 6.20 -3.04 -8.75
N ARG A 35 6.73 -4.27 -8.78
CA ARG A 35 5.90 -5.48 -8.79
C ARG A 35 5.05 -5.63 -7.52
N LEU A 36 5.61 -5.33 -6.35
CA LEU A 36 4.88 -5.33 -5.09
C LEU A 36 3.70 -4.36 -5.15
N LEU A 37 3.92 -3.16 -5.70
CA LEU A 37 2.86 -2.16 -5.86
C LEU A 37 1.81 -2.61 -6.87
N GLU A 38 2.19 -2.99 -8.09
CA GLU A 38 1.27 -3.30 -9.19
C GLU A 38 0.41 -4.54 -8.95
N ALA A 39 1.02 -5.63 -8.47
CA ALA A 39 0.35 -6.91 -8.37
C ALA A 39 -0.29 -7.14 -7.00
N HIS A 40 0.24 -6.51 -5.95
CA HIS A 40 -0.12 -6.86 -4.58
C HIS A 40 -0.78 -5.71 -3.82
N LEU A 41 -0.35 -4.44 -3.97
CA LEU A 41 -0.92 -3.33 -3.18
C LEU A 41 -2.02 -2.57 -3.93
N LEU A 42 -1.68 -1.98 -5.08
CA LEU A 42 -2.56 -1.07 -5.83
C LEU A 42 -3.88 -1.69 -6.31
N PRO A 43 -3.99 -3.01 -6.60
CA PRO A 43 -5.26 -3.61 -7.01
C PRO A 43 -6.41 -3.42 -6.01
N TRP A 44 -6.11 -3.28 -4.70
CA TRP A 44 -7.12 -3.09 -3.65
C TRP A 44 -6.84 -1.86 -2.76
N GLY A 45 -5.60 -1.38 -2.72
CA GLY A 45 -5.14 -0.34 -1.79
C GLY A 45 -5.92 0.96 -1.90
N PHE A 46 -6.27 1.41 -3.12
CA PHE A 46 -7.07 2.63 -3.29
C PHE A 46 -8.48 2.48 -2.74
N ARG A 47 -9.11 1.31 -2.90
CA ARG A 47 -10.44 1.05 -2.34
C ARG A 47 -10.39 0.98 -0.81
N TYR A 48 -9.34 0.37 -0.25
CA TYR A 48 -9.09 0.40 1.19
C TYR A 48 -8.99 1.84 1.71
N LEU A 49 -8.20 2.69 1.04
CA LEU A 49 -8.02 4.08 1.43
C LEU A 49 -9.31 4.89 1.28
N GLU A 50 -10.11 4.67 0.23
CA GLU A 50 -11.43 5.30 0.05
C GLU A 50 -12.37 5.00 1.24
N LEU A 51 -12.39 3.75 1.71
CA LEU A 51 -13.18 3.36 2.87
C LEU A 51 -12.62 3.97 4.16
N LEU A 52 -11.29 3.98 4.33
CA LEU A 52 -10.64 4.55 5.51
C LEU A 52 -10.84 6.06 5.63
N GLN A 53 -10.94 6.78 4.50
CA GLN A 53 -11.27 8.22 4.50
C GLN A 53 -12.66 8.50 5.09
N ARG A 54 -13.58 7.54 5.06
CA ARG A 54 -14.93 7.65 5.65
C ARG A 54 -14.98 7.20 7.11
N ASN A 55 -13.84 6.89 7.71
CA ASN A 55 -13.76 6.44 9.10
C ASN A 55 -14.24 7.54 10.06
N THR A 56 -15.30 7.25 10.82
CA THR A 56 -15.89 8.16 11.81
C THR A 56 -15.27 8.02 13.21
N VAL A 57 -14.48 6.96 13.45
CA VAL A 57 -13.82 6.68 14.74
C VAL A 57 -12.62 7.59 14.95
N SER A 58 -11.85 7.86 13.89
CA SER A 58 -10.64 8.70 13.98
C SER A 58 -10.48 9.60 12.76
N ALA A 59 -10.70 10.90 12.97
CA ALA A 59 -10.46 11.92 11.97
C ALA A 59 -8.97 12.00 11.55
N PHE A 60 -8.05 11.61 12.43
CA PHE A 60 -6.62 11.55 12.11
C PHE A 60 -6.36 10.49 11.03
N TYR A 61 -6.82 9.25 11.24
CA TYR A 61 -6.63 8.18 10.25
C TYR A 61 -7.42 8.42 8.96
N ALA A 62 -8.60 9.04 9.05
CA ALA A 62 -9.34 9.48 7.86
C ALA A 62 -8.52 10.46 7.00
N ARG A 63 -7.87 11.45 7.62
CA ARG A 63 -6.98 12.40 6.92
C ARG A 63 -5.69 11.74 6.42
N LEU A 64 -5.11 10.83 7.21
CA LEU A 64 -3.93 10.08 6.80
C LEU A 64 -4.20 9.27 5.53
N ALA A 65 -5.40 8.71 5.39
CA ALA A 65 -5.79 7.98 4.19
C ALA A 65 -5.85 8.87 2.94
N VAL A 66 -6.24 10.15 3.07
CA VAL A 66 -6.18 11.13 1.97
C VAL A 66 -4.72 11.34 1.54
N VAL A 67 -3.82 11.58 2.49
CA VAL A 67 -2.39 11.78 2.21
C VAL A 67 -1.78 10.54 1.54
N ALA A 68 -2.06 9.35 2.07
CA ALA A 68 -1.60 8.09 1.48
C ALA A 68 -2.14 7.86 0.07
N THR A 69 -3.38 8.30 -0.21
CA THR A 69 -3.97 8.23 -1.57
C THR A 69 -3.19 9.12 -2.53
N CYS A 70 -2.95 10.38 -2.16
CA CYS A 70 -2.18 11.30 -3.01
C CYS A 70 -0.75 10.79 -3.25
N TYR A 71 -0.10 10.26 -2.20
CA TYR A 71 1.22 9.66 -2.32
C TYR A 71 1.24 8.49 -3.31
N LEU A 72 0.32 7.53 -3.18
CA LEU A 72 0.29 6.37 -4.08
C LEU A 72 -0.10 6.74 -5.52
N GLN A 73 -0.93 7.76 -5.72
CA GLN A 73 -1.24 8.30 -7.05
C GLN A 73 0.01 8.89 -7.72
N ASP A 74 0.78 9.69 -6.98
CA ASP A 74 2.02 10.27 -7.49
C ASP A 74 3.05 9.18 -7.81
N VAL A 75 3.22 8.19 -6.93
CA VAL A 75 4.09 7.03 -7.18
C VAL A 75 3.64 6.25 -8.42
N GLN A 76 2.35 5.95 -8.55
CA GLN A 76 1.82 5.25 -9.72
C GLN A 76 2.10 6.02 -11.02
N GLN A 77 1.91 7.34 -11.02
CA GLN A 77 2.20 8.16 -12.20
C GLN A 77 3.69 8.22 -12.52
N GLN A 78 4.53 8.52 -11.53
CA GLN A 78 5.98 8.69 -11.73
C GLN A 78 6.66 7.40 -12.20
N GLN A 79 6.22 6.25 -11.67
CA GLN A 79 6.78 4.94 -12.00
C GLN A 79 6.07 4.28 -13.20
N GLY A 80 5.02 4.92 -13.75
CA GLY A 80 4.26 4.39 -14.89
C GLY A 80 3.55 3.06 -14.59
N LEU A 81 3.12 2.85 -13.35
CA LEU A 81 2.59 1.57 -12.88
C LEU A 81 1.22 1.27 -13.48
N GLN A 82 1.01 0.01 -13.85
CA GLN A 82 -0.24 -0.53 -14.38
C GLN A 82 -0.78 -1.62 -13.45
N PRO A 83 -1.55 -1.25 -12.41
CA PRO A 83 -2.08 -2.21 -11.45
C PRO A 83 -2.94 -3.29 -12.12
N GLU A 84 -2.82 -4.52 -11.62
CA GLU A 84 -3.67 -5.61 -12.08
C GLU A 84 -5.15 -5.33 -11.78
N ASN A 85 -6.01 -5.56 -12.76
CA ASN A 85 -7.45 -5.47 -12.55
C ASN A 85 -7.92 -6.70 -11.77
N LYS A 86 -8.27 -6.51 -10.49
CA LYS A 86 -8.81 -7.55 -9.61
C LYS A 86 -10.23 -7.20 -9.19
N ARG A 87 -11.08 -8.22 -9.15
CA ARG A 87 -12.44 -8.08 -8.62
C ARG A 87 -12.38 -7.80 -7.12
N LEU A 88 -13.01 -6.71 -6.70
CA LEU A 88 -13.19 -6.35 -5.30
C LEU A 88 -14.58 -6.80 -4.83
N PHE A 89 -14.69 -7.22 -3.58
CA PHE A 89 -15.94 -7.77 -3.01
C PHE A 89 -16.61 -6.81 -1.99
N PHE A 90 -16.22 -5.54 -1.97
CA PHE A 90 -16.55 -4.55 -0.93
C PHE A 90 -16.83 -3.15 -1.48
#